data_AF-A0A1M7NIS8-F1
#
_entry.id   AF-A0A1M7NIS8-F1
#
_cell.length_a   1.000
_cell.length_b   1.000
_cell.length_c   1.000
_cell.angle_alpha   90.00
_cell.angle_beta   90.00
_cell.angle_gamma   90.00
#
_symmetry.space_group_name_H-M   'P 1'
#
loop_
_entity.id
_entity.type
_entity.pdbx_description
1 polymer ?
#
loop_
_entity_poly.entity_id
_entity_poly.type
_entity_poly.pdbx_seq_one_letter_code
_entity_poly.pdbx_strand_id
1 'polypeptide(L)'
;MKQIVIEIEDEAYEPFMGMLRLCPAVRVVGTSMAVETRDVIDRCFVEAIRELQADKKVYKRPSDLAYIMIGVNDGAINGVDYYLTPDAFIGYLLQIGVDQLPKRSTIYNKVNDTVGKFPDWSFVHDVKPKEKIRRKNLFLRFSSAFGRAKRKKLDGFMDK
;
A
#
# COMPACT_ATOMS: atom_id res chain seq x y z
N MET A 1 13.10 27.52 13.89
CA MET A 1 13.56 26.69 12.75
C MET A 1 12.39 26.54 11.80
N LYS A 2 12.57 26.81 10.50
CA LYS A 2 11.52 26.68 9.47
C LYS A 2 11.95 25.58 8.51
N GLN A 3 11.01 24.74 8.10
CA GLN A 3 11.24 23.64 7.17
C GLN A 3 10.39 23.86 5.92
N ILE A 4 10.96 23.59 4.76
CA ILE A 4 10.31 23.70 3.46
C ILE A 4 10.54 22.37 2.73
N VAL A 5 9.50 21.85 2.09
CA VAL A 5 9.56 20.65 1.24
C VAL A 5 9.62 21.13 -0.21
N ILE A 6 10.58 20.61 -0.97
CA ILE A 6 10.83 21.03 -2.36
C ILE A 6 10.89 19.76 -3.20
N GLU A 7 10.07 19.72 -4.25
CA GLU A 7 10.09 18.67 -5.26
C GLU A 7 11.05 19.13 -6.39
N ILE A 8 11.97 18.26 -6.78
CA ILE A 8 13.04 18.58 -7.73
C ILE A 8 13.15 17.42 -8.71
N GLU A 9 13.02 17.72 -9.99
CA GLU A 9 13.26 16.76 -11.07
C GLU A 9 14.75 16.37 -11.14
N ASP A 10 15.05 15.16 -11.61
CA ASP A 10 16.41 14.61 -11.62
C ASP A 10 17.42 15.52 -12.33
N GLU A 11 17.03 16.19 -13.43
CA GLU A 11 17.94 17.08 -14.17
C GLU A 11 18.28 18.37 -13.41
N ALA A 12 17.42 18.77 -12.48
CA ALA A 12 17.58 19.98 -11.67
C ALA A 12 18.24 19.72 -10.30
N TYR A 13 18.40 18.46 -9.91
CA TYR A 13 18.91 18.09 -8.58
C TYR A 13 20.32 18.63 -8.31
N GLU A 14 21.30 18.31 -9.17
CA GLU A 14 22.68 18.77 -8.98
C GLU A 14 22.83 20.30 -9.04
N PRO A 15 22.21 21.01 -10.02
CA PRO A 15 22.17 22.47 -10.02
C PRO A 15 21.59 23.05 -8.72
N PHE A 16 20.49 22.48 -8.21
CA PHE A 16 19.85 22.93 -6.98
C PHE A 16 20.72 22.70 -5.74
N MET A 17 21.36 21.54 -5.64
CA MET A 17 22.31 21.24 -4.57
C MET A 17 23.52 22.17 -4.60
N GLY A 18 23.99 22.55 -5.79
CA GLY A 18 25.01 23.59 -5.98
C GLY A 18 24.59 24.94 -5.38
N MET A 19 23.36 25.38 -5.62
CA MET A 19 22.83 26.62 -5.03
C MET A 19 22.74 26.55 -3.50
N LEU A 20 22.28 25.42 -2.95
CA LEU A 20 22.17 25.25 -1.50
C LEU A 20 23.53 25.37 -0.79
N ARG A 21 24.62 24.90 -1.42
CA ARG A 21 25.98 25.03 -0.88
C ARG A 21 26.42 26.49 -0.71
N LEU A 22 25.79 27.44 -1.41
CA LEU A 22 26.06 28.87 -1.28
C LEU A 22 25.34 29.51 -0.08
N CYS A 23 24.43 28.79 0.58
CA CYS A 23 23.63 29.29 1.70
C CYS A 23 24.08 28.64 3.03
N PRO A 24 25.02 29.25 3.79
CA PRO A 24 25.62 28.62 4.97
C PRO A 24 24.64 28.37 6.13
N ALA A 25 23.49 29.05 6.14
CA ALA A 25 22.44 28.87 7.15
C ALA A 25 21.38 27.83 6.75
N VAL A 26 21.50 27.21 5.57
CA VAL A 26 20.58 26.19 5.07
C VAL A 26 21.27 24.83 5.17
N ARG A 27 20.55 23.85 5.71
CA ARG A 27 21.00 22.46 5.79
C ARG A 27 19.97 21.55 5.15
N VAL A 28 20.45 20.57 4.41
CA VAL A 28 19.60 19.49 3.91
C VAL A 28 19.29 18.57 5.10
N VAL A 29 18.03 18.54 5.50
CA VAL A 29 17.57 17.79 6.69
C VAL A 29 17.16 16.36 6.31
N GLY A 30 17.00 16.08 5.01
CA GLY A 30 16.73 14.76 4.45
C GLY A 30 16.69 14.84 2.93
N THR A 31 17.16 13.78 2.27
CA THR A 31 16.94 13.54 0.84
C THR A 31 16.08 12.28 0.75
N SER A 32 15.06 12.31 -0.11
CA SER A 32 14.16 11.18 -0.32
C SER A 32 14.19 10.84 -1.79
N MET A 33 14.87 9.76 -2.16
CA MET A 33 14.77 9.19 -3.49
C MET A 33 13.39 8.56 -3.62
N ALA A 34 12.47 9.15 -4.40
CA ALA A 34 11.13 8.61 -4.60
C ALA A 34 11.13 7.17 -5.18
N VAL A 35 12.26 6.74 -5.75
CA VAL A 35 12.49 5.36 -6.22
C VAL A 35 12.72 4.39 -5.04
N GLU A 36 13.38 4.83 -3.97
CA GLU A 36 13.57 4.02 -2.76
C GLU A 36 12.27 3.85 -1.97
N THR A 37 11.38 4.85 -1.98
CA THR A 37 10.07 4.70 -1.32
C THR A 37 9.18 3.68 -2.03
N ARG A 38 9.14 3.64 -3.37
CA ARG A 38 8.31 2.67 -4.09
C ARG A 38 8.76 1.23 -3.90
N ASP A 39 10.07 0.96 -4.02
CA ASP A 39 10.61 -0.38 -3.78
C ASP A 39 10.41 -0.84 -2.32
N VAL A 40 10.51 0.07 -1.34
CA VAL A 40 10.16 -0.23 0.05
C VAL A 40 8.66 -0.56 0.19
N ILE A 41 7.78 0.21 -0.44
CA ILE A 41 6.34 -0.05 -0.42
C ILE A 41 6.02 -1.41 -1.05
N ASP A 42 6.59 -1.72 -2.21
CA ASP A 42 6.37 -2.99 -2.92
C ASP A 42 6.83 -4.19 -2.07
N ARG A 43 8.00 -4.09 -1.43
CA ARG A 43 8.50 -5.10 -0.49
C ARG A 43 7.60 -5.26 0.73
N CYS A 44 7.10 -4.16 1.30
CA CYS A 44 6.16 -4.22 2.41
C CYS A 44 4.82 -4.84 2.00
N PHE A 45 4.35 -4.54 0.78
CA PHE A 45 3.09 -5.03 0.24
C PHE A 45 3.13 -6.54 0.01
N VAL A 46 4.19 -7.04 -0.63
CA VAL A 46 4.35 -8.49 -0.86
C VAL A 46 4.56 -9.26 0.46
N GLU A 47 5.30 -8.69 1.43
CA GLU A 47 5.46 -9.29 2.76
C GLU A 47 4.12 -9.40 3.48
N ALA A 48 3.30 -8.34 3.45
CA ALA A 48 1.97 -8.33 4.04
C ALA A 48 1.00 -9.31 3.36
N ILE A 49 1.06 -9.45 2.03
CA ILE A 49 0.29 -10.46 1.31
C ILE A 49 0.72 -11.87 1.71
N ARG A 50 2.01 -12.16 1.77
CA ARG A 50 2.52 -13.48 2.15
C ARG A 50 2.09 -13.85 3.57
N GLU A 51 2.18 -12.91 4.51
CA GLU A 51 1.70 -13.12 5.88
C GLU A 51 0.19 -13.39 5.90
N LEU A 52 -0.60 -12.60 5.17
CA LEU A 52 -2.04 -12.81 5.07
C LEU A 52 -2.37 -14.18 4.46
N GLN A 53 -1.68 -14.59 3.40
CA GLN A 53 -1.88 -15.87 2.72
C GLN A 53 -1.52 -17.07 3.60
N ALA A 54 -0.63 -16.89 4.57
CA ALA A 54 -0.32 -17.90 5.58
C ALA A 54 -1.44 -18.05 6.63
N ASP A 55 -2.18 -16.97 6.95
CA ASP A 55 -3.34 -17.01 7.85
C ASP A 55 -4.59 -17.62 7.18
N LYS A 56 -4.66 -18.97 7.17
CA LYS A 56 -5.78 -19.73 6.59
C LYS A 56 -7.12 -19.52 7.31
N LYS A 57 -7.15 -18.89 8.50
CA LYS A 57 -8.42 -18.58 9.18
C LYS A 57 -9.13 -17.42 8.50
N VAL A 58 -8.34 -16.48 7.98
CA VAL A 58 -8.83 -15.25 7.38
C VAL A 58 -8.73 -15.30 5.86
N TYR A 59 -7.59 -15.69 5.28
CA TYR A 59 -7.42 -15.81 3.83
C TYR A 59 -7.89 -17.18 3.33
N LYS A 60 -8.89 -17.20 2.45
CA LYS A 60 -9.48 -18.45 1.93
C LYS A 60 -9.19 -18.70 0.45
N ARG A 61 -9.06 -17.63 -0.34
CA ARG A 61 -8.98 -17.73 -1.81
C ARG A 61 -8.35 -16.48 -2.43
N PRO A 62 -7.74 -16.59 -3.61
CA PRO A 62 -7.17 -15.45 -4.34
C PRO A 62 -8.13 -14.26 -4.48
N SER A 63 -9.41 -14.53 -4.67
CA SER A 63 -10.44 -13.50 -4.78
C SER A 63 -10.55 -12.59 -3.55
N ASP A 64 -10.09 -13.04 -2.39
CA ASP A 64 -10.12 -12.22 -1.18
C ASP A 64 -9.14 -11.03 -1.26
N LEU A 65 -8.13 -11.08 -2.13
CA LEU A 65 -7.22 -9.95 -2.37
C LEU A 65 -7.96 -8.72 -2.93
N ALA A 66 -9.16 -8.88 -3.50
CA ALA A 66 -9.98 -7.74 -3.92
C ALA A 66 -10.32 -6.78 -2.76
N TYR A 67 -10.44 -7.27 -1.52
CA TYR A 67 -10.69 -6.39 -0.37
C TYR A 67 -9.45 -5.54 -0.02
N ILE A 68 -8.26 -5.96 -0.42
CA ILE A 68 -7.06 -5.12 -0.30
C ILE A 68 -7.17 -3.94 -1.26
N MET A 69 -7.51 -4.20 -2.53
CA MET A 69 -7.75 -3.13 -3.51
C MET A 69 -8.81 -2.14 -3.03
N ILE A 70 -9.95 -2.64 -2.53
CA ILE A 70 -11.03 -1.77 -2.01
C ILE A 70 -10.51 -0.89 -0.86
N GLY A 71 -9.82 -1.47 0.12
CA GLY A 71 -9.34 -0.70 1.26
C GLY A 71 -8.18 0.26 0.94
N VAL A 72 -7.31 -0.09 -0.02
CA VAL A 72 -6.33 0.87 -0.55
C VAL A 72 -7.05 2.04 -1.23
N ASN A 73 -8.04 1.75 -2.07
CA ASN A 73 -8.81 2.75 -2.80
C ASN A 73 -9.68 3.64 -1.88
N ASP A 74 -10.08 3.12 -0.71
CA ASP A 74 -10.73 3.91 0.34
C ASP A 74 -9.77 4.88 1.05
N GLY A 75 -8.47 4.78 0.79
CA GLY A 75 -7.41 5.54 1.47
C GLY A 75 -7.07 4.99 2.85
N ALA A 76 -7.42 3.74 3.17
CA ALA A 76 -7.19 3.16 4.50
C ALA A 76 -5.72 2.70 4.72
N ILE A 77 -4.85 2.88 3.73
CA ILE A 77 -3.40 2.61 3.82
C ILE A 77 -2.63 3.80 3.25
N ASN A 78 -1.74 4.37 4.05
CA ASN A 78 -0.94 5.53 3.65
C ASN A 78 0.27 5.16 2.79
N GLY A 79 0.44 5.88 1.67
CA GLY A 79 1.61 5.75 0.79
C GLY A 79 1.50 4.60 -0.20
N VAL A 80 0.29 4.12 -0.49
CA VAL A 80 0.00 3.21 -1.61
C VAL A 80 -0.93 3.94 -2.55
N ASP A 81 -0.61 3.93 -3.84
CA ASP A 81 -1.41 4.59 -4.86
C ASP A 81 -2.75 3.88 -5.10
N TYR A 82 -3.71 4.66 -5.60
CA TYR A 82 -5.04 4.18 -5.96
C TYR A 82 -4.99 3.29 -7.21
N TYR A 83 -5.72 2.17 -7.20
CA TYR A 83 -5.88 1.30 -8.36
C TYR A 83 -7.18 1.62 -9.13
N LEU A 84 -7.06 2.27 -10.29
CA LEU A 84 -8.19 2.69 -11.12
C LEU A 84 -9.04 1.52 -11.64
N THR A 85 -8.42 0.38 -11.89
CA THR A 85 -9.09 -0.78 -12.50
C THR A 85 -8.65 -2.09 -11.84
N PRO A 86 -9.48 -3.15 -11.91
CA PRO A 86 -9.05 -4.49 -11.52
C PRO A 86 -7.76 -4.95 -12.21
N ASP A 87 -7.60 -4.59 -13.48
CA ASP A 87 -6.41 -4.97 -14.27
C ASP A 87 -5.15 -4.27 -13.77
N ALA A 88 -5.24 -2.99 -13.36
CA ALA A 88 -4.13 -2.29 -12.73
C ALA A 88 -3.69 -2.97 -11.43
N PHE A 89 -4.66 -3.40 -10.60
CA PHE A 89 -4.34 -4.12 -9.36
C PHE A 89 -3.75 -5.51 -9.61
N ILE A 90 -4.29 -6.28 -10.56
CA ILE A 90 -3.73 -7.60 -10.93
C ILE A 90 -2.32 -7.44 -11.49
N GLY A 91 -2.11 -6.47 -12.38
CA GLY A 91 -0.80 -6.16 -12.96
C GLY A 91 0.22 -5.81 -11.89
N TYR A 92 -0.18 -5.00 -10.91
CA TYR A 92 0.66 -4.68 -9.74
C TYR A 92 1.01 -5.93 -8.92
N LEU A 93 0.02 -6.75 -8.57
CA LEU A 93 0.25 -8.00 -7.81
C LEU A 93 1.25 -8.92 -8.53
N LEU A 94 1.12 -9.04 -9.85
CA LEU A 94 2.04 -9.81 -10.68
C LEU A 94 3.45 -9.20 -10.65
N GLN A 95 3.57 -7.88 -10.81
CA GLN A 95 4.83 -7.15 -10.79
C GLN A 95 5.62 -7.38 -9.48
N ILE A 96 4.94 -7.39 -8.34
CA ILE A 96 5.57 -7.60 -7.02
C ILE A 96 5.75 -9.10 -6.67
N GLY A 97 5.44 -10.01 -7.59
CA GLY A 97 5.69 -11.46 -7.43
C GLY A 97 4.65 -12.19 -6.58
N VAL A 98 3.37 -11.83 -6.68
CA VAL A 98 2.26 -12.59 -6.08
C VAL A 98 1.71 -13.59 -7.10
N ASP A 99 1.89 -14.89 -6.84
CA ASP A 99 1.50 -15.93 -7.81
C ASP A 99 0.00 -16.25 -7.79
N GLN A 100 -0.65 -16.11 -6.62
CA GLN A 100 -2.06 -16.45 -6.43
C GLN A 100 -2.97 -15.27 -6.71
N LEU A 101 -3.22 -15.02 -8.00
CA LEU A 101 -3.96 -13.85 -8.47
C LEU A 101 -5.48 -14.06 -8.51
N PRO A 102 -6.28 -13.05 -8.14
CA PRO A 102 -7.72 -13.07 -8.38
C PRO A 102 -8.04 -12.92 -9.88
N LYS A 103 -9.18 -13.44 -10.30
CA LYS A 103 -9.70 -13.13 -11.65
C LYS A 103 -10.29 -11.71 -11.67
N ARG A 104 -10.10 -11.01 -12.80
CA ARG A 104 -10.64 -9.66 -13.07
C ARG A 104 -12.12 -9.52 -12.70
N SER A 105 -12.96 -10.43 -13.21
CA SER A 105 -14.41 -10.44 -12.94
C SER A 105 -14.74 -10.58 -11.45
N THR A 106 -13.89 -11.29 -10.69
CA THR A 106 -14.12 -11.48 -9.26
C THR A 106 -13.78 -10.24 -8.45
N ILE A 107 -12.75 -9.49 -8.84
CA ILE A 107 -12.47 -8.17 -8.23
C ILE A 107 -13.61 -7.23 -8.56
N TYR A 108 -14.00 -7.13 -9.83
CA TYR A 108 -15.08 -6.25 -10.28
C TYR A 108 -16.37 -6.48 -9.46
N ASN A 109 -16.81 -7.74 -9.34
CA ASN A 109 -18.00 -8.07 -8.56
C ASN A 109 -17.82 -7.67 -7.09
N LYS A 110 -16.68 -7.99 -6.47
CA LYS A 110 -16.45 -7.66 -5.04
C LYS A 110 -16.41 -6.16 -4.77
N VAL A 111 -15.86 -5.37 -5.69
CA VAL A 111 -15.84 -3.90 -5.60
C VAL A 111 -17.28 -3.38 -5.64
N ASN A 112 -18.10 -3.84 -6.59
CA ASN A 112 -19.49 -3.42 -6.71
C ASN A 112 -20.38 -3.92 -5.57
N ASP A 113 -20.06 -5.09 -5.00
CA ASP A 113 -20.82 -5.69 -3.91
C ASP A 113 -20.46 -5.11 -2.54
N THR A 114 -19.44 -4.27 -2.43
CA THR A 114 -18.96 -3.67 -1.18
C THR A 114 -19.26 -2.17 -1.17
N VAL A 115 -19.94 -1.69 -0.13
CA VAL A 115 -20.42 -0.31 -0.04
C VAL A 115 -19.95 0.34 1.25
N GLY A 116 -19.71 1.66 1.19
CA GLY A 116 -19.16 2.44 2.29
C GLY A 116 -17.64 2.41 2.31
N LYS A 117 -17.04 3.07 3.30
CA LYS A 117 -15.59 3.11 3.49
C LYS A 117 -15.17 2.18 4.61
N PHE A 118 -13.96 1.63 4.54
CA PHE A 118 -13.38 0.89 5.66
C PHE A 118 -13.26 1.80 6.91
N PRO A 119 -13.63 1.35 8.13
CA PRO A 119 -14.03 0.00 8.55
C PRO A 119 -15.54 -0.31 8.43
N ASP A 120 -16.33 0.63 7.97
CA ASP A 120 -17.80 0.58 7.95
C ASP A 120 -18.40 -0.12 6.74
N TRP A 121 -17.59 -0.92 6.01
CA TRP A 121 -18.08 -1.69 4.86
C TRP A 121 -19.37 -2.46 5.17
N SER A 122 -20.29 -2.36 4.23
CA SER A 122 -21.47 -3.20 4.09
C SER A 122 -21.37 -3.98 2.78
N PHE A 123 -22.21 -5.01 2.65
CA PHE A 123 -22.22 -5.87 1.47
C PHE A 123 -23.64 -5.94 0.90
N VAL A 124 -23.77 -5.74 -0.42
CA VAL A 124 -25.06 -5.65 -1.12
C VAL A 124 -25.86 -6.94 -0.98
N HIS A 125 -25.20 -8.08 -1.12
CA HIS A 125 -25.83 -9.38 -0.92
C HIS A 125 -25.89 -9.77 0.56
N ASP A 126 -26.87 -10.63 0.90
CA ASP A 126 -26.98 -11.17 2.26
C ASP A 126 -25.83 -12.14 2.57
N VAL A 127 -24.70 -11.56 2.97
CA VAL A 127 -23.52 -12.26 3.40
C VAL A 127 -23.69 -12.61 4.88
N LYS A 128 -23.52 -13.90 5.21
CA LYS A 128 -23.56 -14.38 6.59
C LYS A 128 -22.69 -13.52 7.53
N PRO A 129 -23.13 -13.19 8.76
CA PRO A 129 -22.40 -12.30 9.66
C PRO A 129 -20.92 -12.68 9.87
N LYS A 130 -20.64 -13.98 10.05
CA LYS A 130 -19.27 -14.50 10.20
C LYS A 130 -18.37 -14.19 9.00
N GLU A 131 -18.94 -14.21 7.80
CA GLU A 131 -18.22 -13.93 6.57
C GLU A 131 -18.02 -12.41 6.38
N LYS A 132 -18.97 -11.57 6.78
CA LYS A 132 -18.80 -10.10 6.83
C LYS A 132 -17.62 -9.73 7.74
N ILE A 133 -17.58 -10.30 8.94
CA ILE A 133 -16.48 -10.10 9.91
C ILE A 133 -15.15 -10.59 9.33
N ARG A 134 -15.12 -11.78 8.72
CA ARG A 134 -13.89 -12.33 8.10
C ARG A 134 -13.32 -11.38 7.04
N ARG A 135 -14.16 -10.83 6.16
CA ARG A 135 -13.73 -9.93 5.08
C ARG A 135 -13.12 -8.63 5.61
N LYS A 136 -13.73 -8.03 6.64
CA LYS A 136 -13.14 -6.86 7.34
C LYS A 136 -11.83 -7.22 8.04
N ASN A 137 -11.80 -8.36 8.72
CA ASN A 137 -10.59 -8.87 9.38
C ASN A 137 -9.47 -9.17 8.39
N LEU A 138 -9.78 -9.57 7.16
CA LEU A 138 -8.79 -9.78 6.11
C LEU A 138 -8.04 -8.51 5.79
N PHE A 139 -8.76 -7.42 5.57
CA PHE A 139 -8.13 -6.13 5.34
C PHE A 139 -7.38 -5.61 6.57
N LEU A 140 -7.94 -5.79 7.78
CA LEU A 140 -7.24 -5.44 9.04
C LEU A 140 -5.92 -6.18 9.19
N ARG A 141 -5.90 -7.49 8.92
CA ARG A 141 -4.68 -8.31 9.00
C ARG A 141 -3.64 -7.83 8.00
N PHE A 142 -4.05 -7.58 6.76
CA PHE A 142 -3.19 -7.01 5.73
C PHE A 142 -2.61 -5.65 6.15
N SER A 143 -3.46 -4.69 6.52
CA SER A 143 -3.03 -3.34 6.90
C SER A 143 -2.09 -3.35 8.12
N SER A 144 -2.37 -4.22 9.10
CA SER A 144 -1.49 -4.40 10.26
C SER A 144 -0.13 -4.98 9.86
N ALA A 145 -0.09 -5.99 9.00
CA ALA A 145 1.14 -6.59 8.50
C ALA A 145 1.96 -5.57 7.67
N PHE A 146 1.31 -4.84 6.78
CA PHE A 146 1.92 -3.79 5.98
C PHE A 146 2.52 -2.69 6.86
N GLY A 147 1.77 -2.21 7.86
CA GLY A 147 2.25 -1.20 8.80
C GLY A 147 3.45 -1.66 9.63
N ARG A 148 3.50 -2.95 10.02
CA ARG A 148 4.67 -3.51 10.71
C ARG A 148 5.89 -3.62 9.78
N ALA A 149 5.70 -4.11 8.56
CA ALA A 149 6.77 -4.20 7.56
C ALA A 149 7.36 -2.82 7.28
N LYS A 150 6.50 -1.81 7.08
CA LYS A 150 6.91 -0.43 6.84
C LYS A 150 7.73 0.15 7.98
N ARG A 151 7.30 -0.03 9.24
CA ARG A 151 8.06 0.42 10.43
C ARG A 151 9.44 -0.25 10.50
N LYS A 152 9.49 -1.58 10.38
CA LYS A 152 10.75 -2.33 10.41
C LYS A 152 11.76 -1.85 9.36
N LYS A 153 11.28 -1.48 8.17
CA LYS A 153 12.14 -0.96 7.10
C LYS A 153 12.60 0.47 7.39
N LEU A 154 11.72 1.35 7.86
CA LEU A 154 12.07 2.72 8.28
C LEU A 154 13.09 2.73 9.43
N ASP A 155 12.89 1.89 10.45
CA ASP A 155 13.80 1.79 11.60
C ASP A 155 15.19 1.27 11.16
N GLY A 156 15.23 0.30 10.24
CA GLY A 156 16.49 -0.23 9.69
C GLY A 156 17.28 0.74 8.79
N PHE A 157 16.69 1.89 8.41
CA PHE A 157 17.39 2.99 7.73
C PHE A 157 17.99 4.01 8.71
N MET A 158 17.51 4.07 9.96
CA MET A 158 18.04 5.00 10.97
C MET A 158 19.23 4.44 11.76
N ASP A 159 19.47 3.11 11.69
CA ASP A 159 20.56 2.42 12.38
C ASP A 159 21.85 2.30 11.52
N LYS A 160 22.01 3.11 10.48
CA LYS A 160 23.24 3.20 9.66
C LYS A 160 23.74 4.63 9.55
#